data_AF-A0A5D0RNT0-F1
#
_entry.id   AF-A0A5D0RNT0-F1
#
_cell.length_a   1.000
_cell.length_b   1.000
_cell.length_c   1.000
_cell.angle_alpha   90.00
_cell.angle_beta   90.00
_cell.angle_gamma   90.00
#
_symmetry.space_group_name_H-M   'P 1'
#
loop_
_entity.id
_entity.type
_entity.pdbx_description
1 polymer ?
#
loop_
_entity_poly.entity_id
_entity_poly.type
_entity_poly.pdbx_seq_one_letter_code
_entity_poly.pdbx_strand_id
1 'polypeptide(L)'
;MTFHARSIVEFGRLFGDVSDRMARGEVDETLDLIRGGFGADAVLLSVECRKRSVPARHHIAAAPGLDDTFALSALIADTGALDAPQGYDTAEACFIESDVPFRYVMRLFRKSGIAPFDDEEIALAQILMSQLGKAMEAASRMGNAEIERALYSDVLNRLQVGVLILDQTGRLLRVSDRADAMLAARDGLNLTGGKLRASVAGEDKKLQEVIRGVLSARDGAAADGGLSLSKKSGTRKMGLIVRRIDGDGTPRGAGWPAVAIYIRDADMSPDLEAEMMRQIFDLTPAEAAVARRLTDGLSLEDTAAALDISRNTARAHLRSIFSKSGIRRQTELVRLVLNSAVIL
;
A
#
# COMPACT_ATOMS: atom_id res chain seq x y z
N MET A 1 -1.74 14.54 -44.33
CA MET A 1 -0.29 14.53 -44.03
C MET A 1 0.04 13.17 -43.49
N THR A 2 0.66 12.33 -44.31
CA THR A 2 1.02 10.95 -43.98
C THR A 2 2.26 11.02 -43.09
N PHE A 3 2.12 10.57 -41.84
CA PHE A 3 3.21 10.47 -40.88
C PHE A 3 4.30 9.56 -41.48
N HIS A 4 5.57 9.95 -41.41
CA HIS A 4 6.69 9.09 -41.76
C HIS A 4 7.52 8.94 -40.50
N ALA A 5 7.52 7.75 -39.90
CA ALA A 5 8.33 7.39 -38.72
C ALA A 5 9.85 7.64 -38.88
N ARG A 6 10.30 8.15 -40.03
CA ARG A 6 11.69 8.48 -40.42
C ARG A 6 12.23 9.80 -39.85
N SER A 7 11.40 10.67 -39.26
CA SER A 7 11.89 11.90 -38.65
C SER A 7 12.15 11.70 -37.15
N ILE A 8 13.42 11.85 -36.74
CA ILE A 8 13.83 11.80 -35.32
C ILE A 8 13.04 12.80 -34.46
N VAL A 9 12.61 13.91 -35.06
CA VAL A 9 11.81 14.95 -34.41
C VAL A 9 10.36 14.49 -34.20
N GLU A 10 9.77 13.81 -35.18
CA GLU A 10 8.41 13.27 -35.06
C GLU A 10 8.35 12.11 -34.08
N PHE A 11 9.36 11.22 -34.09
CA PHE A 11 9.50 10.18 -33.08
C PHE A 11 9.71 10.75 -31.68
N GLY A 12 10.54 11.79 -31.53
CA GLY A 12 10.74 12.47 -30.25
C GLY A 12 9.44 13.09 -29.70
N ARG A 13 8.60 13.67 -30.56
CA ARG A 13 7.28 14.19 -30.16
C ARG A 13 6.34 13.05 -29.77
N LEU A 14 6.23 12.02 -30.61
CA LEU A 14 5.41 10.82 -30.33
C LEU A 14 5.81 10.23 -28.98
N PHE A 15 7.10 10.08 -28.72
CA PHE A 15 7.65 9.57 -27.48
C PHE A 15 7.25 10.41 -26.26
N GLY A 16 7.39 11.74 -26.35
CA GLY A 16 6.98 12.65 -25.29
C GLY A 16 5.49 12.51 -24.96
N ASP A 17 4.64 12.50 -25.99
CA ASP A 17 3.19 12.37 -25.83
C ASP A 17 2.80 10.99 -25.24
N VAL A 18 3.45 9.90 -25.68
CA VAL A 18 3.27 8.55 -25.10
C VAL A 18 3.64 8.54 -23.61
N SER A 19 4.79 9.10 -23.24
CA SER A 19 5.28 9.11 -21.86
C SER A 19 4.34 9.89 -20.93
N ASP A 20 3.86 11.05 -21.37
CA ASP A 20 2.99 11.92 -20.56
C ASP A 20 1.59 11.32 -20.35
N ARG A 21 1.05 10.60 -21.33
CA ARG A 21 -0.25 9.92 -21.22
C ARG A 21 -0.17 8.66 -20.37
N MET A 22 0.91 7.89 -20.52
CA MET A 22 1.16 6.72 -19.67
C MET A 22 1.37 7.11 -18.21
N ALA A 23 2.04 8.24 -17.93
CA ALA A 23 2.15 8.78 -16.58
C ALA A 23 0.79 9.15 -15.96
N ARG A 24 -0.21 9.46 -16.78
CA ARG A 24 -1.60 9.73 -16.36
C ARG A 24 -2.48 8.48 -16.31
N GLY A 25 -1.97 7.32 -16.73
CA GLY A 25 -2.73 6.06 -16.78
C GLY A 25 -3.68 5.95 -17.98
N GLU A 26 -3.53 6.80 -18.98
CA GLU A 26 -4.37 6.85 -20.20
C GLU A 26 -3.89 5.79 -21.22
N VAL A 27 -4.00 4.50 -20.86
CA VAL A 27 -3.42 3.40 -21.65
C VAL A 27 -4.03 3.30 -23.05
N ASP A 28 -5.36 3.35 -23.16
CA ASP A 28 -6.04 3.16 -24.44
C ASP A 28 -5.73 4.31 -25.42
N GLU A 29 -5.74 5.56 -24.93
CA GLU A 29 -5.38 6.74 -25.71
C GLU A 29 -3.91 6.77 -26.12
N THR A 30 -3.04 6.15 -25.30
CA THR A 30 -1.63 5.96 -25.63
C THR A 30 -1.49 4.96 -26.78
N LEU A 31 -2.20 3.83 -26.72
CA LEU A 31 -2.15 2.82 -27.77
C LEU A 31 -2.67 3.37 -29.10
N ASP A 32 -3.71 4.21 -29.09
CA ASP A 32 -4.20 4.87 -30.29
C ASP A 32 -3.18 5.85 -30.90
N LEU A 33 -2.43 6.54 -30.06
CA LEU A 33 -1.36 7.44 -30.50
C LEU A 33 -0.19 6.66 -31.11
N ILE A 34 0.19 5.51 -30.52
CA ILE A 34 1.18 4.59 -31.09
C ILE A 34 0.67 4.03 -32.42
N ARG A 35 -0.59 3.58 -32.48
CA ARG A 35 -1.22 3.08 -33.70
C ARG A 35 -1.13 4.09 -34.84
N GLY A 36 -1.50 5.35 -34.58
CA GLY A 36 -1.41 6.44 -35.53
C GLY A 36 0.03 6.75 -35.95
N GLY A 37 0.97 6.76 -35.00
CA GLY A 37 2.38 7.05 -35.25
C GLY A 37 3.10 6.02 -36.10
N PHE A 38 2.74 4.74 -36.00
CA PHE A 38 3.29 3.66 -36.83
C PHE A 38 2.46 3.35 -38.08
N GLY A 39 1.37 4.10 -38.34
CA GLY A 39 0.45 3.79 -39.43
C GLY A 39 -0.09 2.36 -39.34
N ALA A 40 -0.30 1.85 -38.13
CA ALA A 40 -0.81 0.51 -37.87
C ALA A 40 -2.35 0.51 -37.94
N ASP A 41 -2.92 -0.60 -38.38
CA ASP A 41 -4.36 -0.86 -38.33
C ASP A 41 -4.79 -1.22 -36.90
N ALA A 42 -3.92 -1.88 -36.12
CA ALA A 42 -4.14 -2.18 -34.71
C ALA A 42 -2.83 -2.29 -33.93
N VAL A 43 -2.92 -2.07 -32.61
CA VAL A 43 -1.84 -2.26 -31.63
C VAL A 43 -2.37 -3.06 -30.45
N LEU A 44 -1.64 -4.12 -30.09
CA LEU A 44 -1.90 -4.96 -28.93
C LEU A 44 -0.73 -4.81 -27.95
N LEU A 45 -1.01 -4.37 -26.73
CA LEU A 45 -0.07 -4.42 -25.62
C LEU A 45 -0.47 -5.55 -24.67
N SER A 46 0.42 -6.51 -24.48
CA SER A 46 0.23 -7.67 -23.59
C SER A 46 1.22 -7.62 -22.43
N VAL A 47 0.71 -7.81 -21.22
CA VAL A 47 1.51 -8.03 -20.01
C VAL A 47 1.40 -9.49 -19.64
N GLU A 48 2.45 -10.25 -19.95
CA GLU A 48 2.51 -11.70 -19.77
C GLU A 48 3.33 -12.03 -18.52
N CYS A 49 2.86 -12.97 -17.70
CA CYS A 49 3.63 -13.48 -16.56
C CYS A 49 4.33 -14.78 -16.95
N ARG A 50 5.61 -14.95 -16.62
CA ARG A 50 6.36 -16.20 -16.80
C ARG A 50 5.72 -17.37 -16.05
N LYS A 51 4.94 -17.12 -15.00
CA LYS A 51 4.12 -18.14 -14.34
C LYS A 51 2.84 -18.34 -15.14
N ARG A 52 2.72 -19.47 -15.87
CA ARG A 52 1.55 -19.87 -16.68
C ARG A 52 0.20 -19.84 -15.95
N SER A 53 0.18 -19.80 -14.61
CA SER A 53 -1.04 -19.74 -13.80
C SER A 53 -1.68 -18.35 -13.74
N VAL A 54 -0.99 -17.30 -14.19
CA VAL A 54 -1.51 -15.92 -14.20
C VAL A 54 -1.90 -15.56 -15.63
N PRO A 55 -3.18 -15.26 -15.91
CA PRO A 55 -3.61 -14.86 -17.24
C PRO A 55 -2.93 -13.55 -17.65
N ALA A 56 -2.54 -13.45 -18.92
CA ALA A 56 -2.00 -12.23 -19.47
C ALA A 56 -3.07 -11.13 -19.49
N ARG A 57 -2.65 -9.87 -19.29
CA ARG A 57 -3.52 -8.71 -19.47
C ARG A 57 -3.26 -8.10 -20.82
N HIS A 58 -4.33 -7.74 -21.54
CA HIS A 58 -4.26 -7.22 -22.89
C HIS A 58 -4.96 -5.86 -22.97
N HIS A 59 -4.31 -4.90 -23.63
CA HIS A 59 -4.88 -3.62 -24.02
C HIS A 59 -4.75 -3.49 -25.55
N ILE A 60 -5.79 -2.97 -26.19
CA ILE A 60 -5.91 -2.97 -27.65
C ILE A 60 -6.43 -1.63 -28.12
N ALA A 61 -5.79 -1.07 -29.15
CA ALA A 61 -6.33 0.02 -29.95
C ALA A 61 -6.39 -0.40 -31.41
N ALA A 62 -7.53 -0.15 -32.07
CA ALA A 62 -7.77 -0.52 -33.47
C ALA A 62 -8.37 0.66 -34.25
N ALA A 63 -8.11 0.72 -35.55
CA ALA A 63 -8.72 1.72 -36.42
C ALA A 63 -10.25 1.52 -36.53
N PRO A 64 -11.04 2.59 -36.71
CA PRO A 64 -12.50 2.49 -36.85
C PRO A 64 -12.90 1.52 -37.97
N GLY A 65 -13.76 0.55 -37.66
CA GLY A 65 -14.18 -0.48 -38.63
C GLY A 65 -13.34 -1.77 -38.62
N LEU A 66 -12.34 -1.88 -37.74
CA LEU A 66 -11.77 -3.16 -37.29
C LEU A 66 -12.48 -3.73 -36.04
N ASP A 67 -13.54 -3.08 -35.57
CA ASP A 67 -14.24 -3.33 -34.29
C ASP A 67 -14.98 -4.69 -34.20
N ASP A 68 -14.96 -5.51 -35.26
CA ASP A 68 -15.54 -6.85 -35.20
C ASP A 68 -14.72 -7.73 -34.25
N THR A 69 -15.32 -7.95 -33.08
CA THR A 69 -14.84 -8.64 -31.88
C THR A 69 -14.36 -10.10 -32.13
N PHE A 70 -14.41 -10.58 -33.38
CA PHE A 70 -13.96 -11.89 -33.84
C PHE A 70 -12.51 -11.91 -34.35
N ALA A 71 -12.00 -10.82 -34.94
CA ALA A 71 -10.60 -10.77 -35.41
C ALA A 71 -9.61 -10.57 -34.25
N LEU A 72 -9.98 -9.73 -33.28
CA LEU A 72 -9.15 -9.39 -32.12
C LEU A 72 -9.09 -10.52 -31.06
N SER A 73 -10.18 -11.29 -30.88
CA SER A 73 -10.16 -12.47 -30.01
C SER A 73 -9.27 -13.59 -30.54
N ALA A 74 -9.18 -13.75 -31.87
CA ALA A 74 -8.22 -14.65 -32.51
C ALA A 74 -6.75 -14.20 -32.31
N LEU A 75 -6.48 -12.89 -32.36
CA LEU A 75 -5.15 -12.32 -32.03
C LEU A 75 -4.72 -12.58 -30.58
N ILE A 76 -5.67 -12.61 -29.64
CA ILE A 76 -5.40 -12.86 -28.21
C ILE A 76 -5.25 -14.38 -27.94
N ALA A 77 -6.03 -15.22 -28.63
CA ALA A 77 -6.04 -16.67 -28.43
C ALA A 77 -4.74 -17.37 -28.86
N ASP A 78 -3.98 -16.77 -29.79
CA ASP A 78 -2.75 -17.35 -30.32
C ASP A 78 -1.47 -16.94 -29.55
N THR A 79 -1.59 -16.48 -28.30
CA THR A 79 -0.48 -16.02 -27.44
C THR A 79 0.54 -17.11 -27.04
N GLY A 80 0.54 -18.26 -27.73
CA GLY A 80 1.54 -19.32 -27.60
C GLY A 80 2.27 -19.70 -28.89
N ALA A 81 1.81 -19.28 -30.08
CA ALA A 81 2.38 -19.66 -31.37
C ALA A 81 2.51 -18.45 -32.32
N LEU A 82 3.53 -18.50 -33.17
CA LEU A 82 4.21 -17.38 -33.82
C LEU A 82 3.64 -17.02 -35.20
N ASP A 83 2.34 -17.20 -35.44
CA ASP A 83 1.77 -16.95 -36.78
C ASP A 83 0.99 -15.63 -36.81
N ALA A 84 1.40 -14.74 -37.71
CA ALA A 84 0.68 -13.50 -37.97
C ALA A 84 -0.77 -13.83 -38.37
N PRO A 85 -1.77 -13.08 -37.90
CA PRO A 85 -3.16 -13.26 -38.32
C PRO A 85 -3.22 -13.23 -39.84
N GLN A 86 -3.89 -14.19 -40.48
CA GLN A 86 -3.96 -14.26 -41.94
C GLN A 86 -4.44 -12.93 -42.52
N GLY A 87 -3.64 -12.35 -43.44
CA GLY A 87 -3.94 -11.06 -44.07
C GLY A 87 -3.39 -9.84 -43.34
N TYR A 88 -2.54 -10.01 -42.32
CA TYR A 88 -1.80 -8.93 -41.66
C TYR A 88 -0.29 -9.18 -41.63
N ASP A 89 0.48 -8.13 -41.85
CA ASP A 89 1.88 -8.01 -41.48
C ASP A 89 2.00 -7.58 -40.00
N THR A 90 2.97 -8.14 -39.28
CA THR A 90 3.09 -7.97 -37.83
C THR A 90 4.51 -7.56 -37.43
N ALA A 91 4.63 -6.52 -36.61
CA ALA A 91 5.87 -6.18 -35.92
C ALA A 91 5.71 -6.45 -34.42
N GLU A 92 6.66 -7.18 -33.81
CA GLU A 92 6.70 -7.45 -32.37
C GLU A 92 7.86 -6.67 -31.73
N ALA A 93 7.54 -5.96 -30.66
CA ALA A 93 8.51 -5.30 -29.80
C ALA A 93 8.31 -5.78 -28.37
N CYS A 94 9.40 -6.16 -27.71
CA CYS A 94 9.34 -6.86 -26.43
C CYS A 94 10.31 -6.26 -25.41
N PHE A 95 9.80 -6.04 -24.20
CA PHE A 95 10.60 -5.69 -23.03
C PHE A 95 10.49 -6.79 -21.97
N ILE A 96 11.64 -7.31 -21.56
CA ILE A 96 11.79 -8.29 -20.50
C ILE A 96 12.79 -7.70 -19.51
N GLU A 97 12.39 -7.57 -18.25
CA GLU A 97 13.31 -7.23 -17.18
C GLU A 97 13.89 -8.51 -16.55
N SER A 98 15.11 -8.41 -16.03
CA SER A 98 15.83 -9.52 -15.41
C SER A 98 15.21 -9.97 -14.09
N ASP A 99 14.63 -9.05 -13.31
CA ASP A 99 14.28 -9.26 -11.89
C ASP A 99 12.79 -9.48 -11.62
N VAL A 100 11.88 -9.16 -12.56
CA VAL A 100 10.45 -9.46 -12.43
C VAL A 100 9.99 -10.52 -13.43
N PRO A 101 9.01 -11.37 -13.08
CA PRO A 101 8.51 -12.42 -13.97
C PRO A 101 7.58 -11.88 -15.07
N PHE A 102 7.59 -10.58 -15.37
CA PHE A 102 6.69 -9.98 -16.37
C PHE A 102 7.43 -9.70 -17.68
N ARG A 103 6.73 -10.00 -18.78
CA ARG A 103 7.13 -9.69 -20.15
C ARG A 103 6.09 -8.74 -20.72
N TYR A 104 6.55 -7.61 -21.24
CA TYR A 104 5.70 -6.64 -21.94
C TYR A 104 5.90 -6.81 -23.43
N VAL A 105 4.84 -7.16 -24.15
CA VAL A 105 4.88 -7.40 -25.60
C VAL A 105 3.93 -6.44 -26.28
N MET A 106 4.45 -5.63 -27.19
CA MET A 106 3.64 -4.82 -28.10
C MET A 106 3.70 -5.44 -29.48
N ARG A 107 2.52 -5.64 -30.08
CA ARG A 107 2.37 -6.11 -31.44
C ARG A 107 1.64 -5.05 -32.25
N LEU A 108 2.25 -4.65 -33.36
CA LEU A 108 1.68 -3.75 -34.35
C LEU A 108 1.18 -4.59 -35.52
N PHE A 109 -0.01 -4.29 -36.03
CA PHE A 109 -0.62 -5.00 -37.14
C PHE A 109 -0.92 -4.04 -38.28
N ARG A 110 -0.60 -4.45 -39.50
CA ARG A 110 -0.87 -3.70 -40.73
C ARG A 110 -1.40 -4.65 -41.80
N LYS A 111 -2.47 -4.32 -42.53
CA LYS A 111 -3.07 -5.22 -43.54
C LYS A 111 -2.08 -5.58 -44.65
N SER A 112 -2.09 -6.83 -45.12
CA SER A 112 -1.17 -7.39 -46.14
C SER A 112 -1.30 -6.81 -47.57
N GLY A 113 -1.92 -5.64 -47.74
CA GLY A 113 -1.93 -4.86 -48.99
C GLY A 113 -1.17 -3.53 -48.89
N ILE A 114 -0.63 -3.21 -47.71
CA ILE A 114 0.20 -2.04 -47.45
C ILE A 114 1.67 -2.52 -47.33
N ALA A 115 2.63 -1.62 -47.50
CA ALA A 115 4.03 -1.93 -47.27
C ALA A 115 4.24 -2.53 -45.85
N PRO A 116 4.98 -3.65 -45.73
CA PRO A 116 5.26 -4.27 -44.44
C PRO A 116 6.06 -3.32 -43.54
N PHE A 117 6.10 -3.62 -42.24
CA PHE A 117 6.96 -2.91 -41.32
C PHE A 117 8.43 -3.10 -41.71
N ASP A 118 9.14 -2.00 -41.93
CA ASP A 118 10.58 -2.06 -42.25
C ASP A 118 11.45 -2.20 -40.98
N ASP A 119 12.74 -2.49 -41.17
CA ASP A 119 13.68 -2.68 -40.06
C ASP A 119 13.81 -1.43 -39.16
N GLU A 120 13.64 -0.22 -39.73
CA GLU A 120 13.67 1.03 -38.97
C GLU A 120 12.44 1.16 -38.08
N GLU A 121 11.25 0.88 -38.61
CA GLU A 121 9.99 0.86 -37.85
C GLU A 121 10.04 -0.16 -36.71
N ILE A 122 10.57 -1.36 -36.96
CA ILE A 122 10.75 -2.40 -35.93
C ILE A 122 11.72 -1.92 -34.84
N ALA A 123 12.84 -1.30 -35.22
CA ALA A 123 13.81 -0.76 -34.27
C ALA A 123 13.21 0.36 -33.40
N LEU A 124 12.42 1.27 -33.99
CA LEU A 124 11.74 2.33 -33.26
C LEU A 124 10.67 1.78 -32.30
N ALA A 125 9.91 0.77 -32.73
CA ALA A 125 8.96 0.08 -31.86
C ALA A 125 9.67 -0.58 -30.67
N GLN A 126 10.84 -1.18 -30.89
CA GLN A 126 11.65 -1.79 -29.84
C GLN A 126 12.21 -0.76 -28.85
N ILE A 127 12.66 0.41 -29.33
CA ILE A 127 13.11 1.53 -28.48
C ILE A 127 11.96 2.04 -27.63
N LEU A 128 10.79 2.30 -28.26
CA LEU A 128 9.59 2.75 -27.57
C LEU A 128 9.19 1.77 -26.46
N MET A 129 9.15 0.48 -26.77
CA MET A 129 8.81 -0.56 -25.80
C MET A 129 9.81 -0.69 -24.66
N SER A 130 11.11 -0.51 -24.92
CA SER A 130 12.11 -0.55 -23.86
C SER A 130 11.88 0.55 -22.82
N GLN A 131 11.53 1.75 -23.26
CA GLN A 131 11.29 2.88 -22.36
C GLN A 131 9.91 2.78 -21.69
N LEU A 132 8.88 2.40 -22.45
CA LEU A 132 7.54 2.18 -21.94
C LEU A 132 7.54 1.12 -20.84
N GLY A 133 8.24 0.00 -21.08
CA GLY A 133 8.41 -1.08 -20.12
C GLY A 133 9.04 -0.59 -18.81
N LYS A 134 10.14 0.18 -18.87
CA LYS A 134 10.78 0.77 -17.68
C LYS A 134 9.83 1.71 -16.92
N ALA A 135 9.07 2.54 -17.63
CA ALA A 135 8.14 3.49 -17.00
C ALA A 135 6.98 2.76 -16.31
N MET A 136 6.36 1.78 -17.00
CA MET A 136 5.29 0.95 -16.44
C MET A 136 5.76 0.17 -15.21
N GLU A 137 6.99 -0.33 -15.24
CA GLU A 137 7.59 -1.06 -14.14
C GLU A 137 7.89 -0.14 -12.94
N ALA A 138 8.45 1.05 -13.17
CA ALA A 138 8.62 2.06 -12.13
C ALA A 138 7.28 2.44 -11.49
N ALA A 139 6.23 2.65 -12.29
CA ALA A 139 4.89 2.90 -11.81
C ALA A 139 4.32 1.73 -11.01
N SER A 140 4.54 0.49 -11.46
CA SER A 140 4.14 -0.72 -10.73
C SER A 140 4.87 -0.87 -9.38
N ARG A 141 6.19 -0.64 -9.35
CA ARG A 141 6.98 -0.64 -8.10
C ARG A 141 6.46 0.43 -7.13
N MET A 142 6.18 1.64 -7.62
CA MET A 142 5.59 2.71 -6.81
C MET A 142 4.19 2.35 -6.31
N GLY A 143 3.32 1.83 -7.17
CA GLY A 143 1.96 1.42 -6.80
C GLY A 143 1.94 0.32 -5.75
N ASN A 144 2.80 -0.70 -5.91
CA ASN A 144 2.94 -1.76 -4.90
C ASN A 144 3.45 -1.23 -3.57
N ALA A 145 4.44 -0.33 -3.57
CA ALA A 145 4.94 0.31 -2.35
C ALA A 145 3.88 1.20 -1.69
N GLU A 146 3.03 1.88 -2.47
CA GLU A 146 1.92 2.70 -1.97
C GLU A 146 0.84 1.83 -1.30
N ILE A 147 0.47 0.69 -1.93
CA ILE A 147 -0.46 -0.29 -1.36
C ILE A 147 0.10 -0.87 -0.05
N GLU A 148 1.37 -1.29 -0.05
CA GLU A 148 2.04 -1.80 1.14
C GLU A 148 2.06 -0.76 2.27
N ARG A 149 2.38 0.50 1.94
CA ARG A 149 2.34 1.62 2.88
C ARG A 149 0.93 1.84 3.43
N ALA A 150 -0.10 1.78 2.59
CA ALA A 150 -1.49 1.96 3.00
C ALA A 150 -1.94 0.84 3.95
N LEU A 151 -1.63 -0.43 3.63
CA LEU A 151 -1.93 -1.58 4.47
C LEU A 151 -1.23 -1.49 5.84
N TYR A 152 0.05 -1.12 5.87
CA TYR A 152 0.76 -0.92 7.14
C TYR A 152 0.19 0.21 7.97
N SER A 153 -0.22 1.30 7.33
CA SER A 153 -0.87 2.42 8.01
C SER A 153 -2.22 1.99 8.61
N ASP A 154 -3.01 1.22 7.88
CA ASP A 154 -4.31 0.71 8.33
C ASP A 154 -4.16 -0.19 9.56
N VAL A 155 -3.23 -1.14 9.53
CA VAL A 155 -2.92 -2.01 10.67
C VAL A 155 -2.48 -1.20 11.90
N LEU A 156 -1.58 -0.23 11.74
CA LEU A 156 -1.13 0.63 12.85
C LEU A 156 -2.28 1.46 13.45
N ASN A 157 -3.18 1.96 12.60
CA ASN A 157 -4.36 2.71 13.02
C ASN A 157 -5.33 1.81 13.82
N ARG A 158 -5.61 0.60 13.36
CA ARG A 158 -6.47 -0.38 14.07
C ARG A 158 -5.88 -0.79 15.42
N LEU A 159 -4.56 -0.93 15.49
CA LEU A 159 -3.82 -1.18 16.75
C LEU A 159 -3.74 0.05 17.68
N GLN A 160 -4.28 1.21 17.26
CA GLN A 160 -4.22 2.49 17.97
C GLN A 160 -2.80 2.96 18.28
N VAL A 161 -1.86 2.67 17.38
CA VAL A 161 -0.46 3.07 17.51
C VAL A 161 -0.21 4.34 16.70
N GLY A 162 0.14 5.41 17.39
CA GLY A 162 0.65 6.63 16.76
C GLY A 162 2.12 6.45 16.36
N VAL A 163 2.51 6.90 15.17
CA VAL A 163 3.89 6.86 14.69
C VAL A 163 4.35 8.27 14.32
N LEU A 164 5.51 8.67 14.82
CA LEU A 164 6.22 9.89 14.44
C LEU A 164 7.61 9.51 13.92
N ILE A 165 8.03 10.13 12.84
CA ILE A 165 9.37 9.97 12.28
C ILE A 165 10.11 11.29 12.42
N LEU A 166 11.28 11.26 13.06
CA LEU A 166 12.15 12.41 13.24
C LEU A 166 13.41 12.29 12.38
N ASP A 167 13.97 13.44 12.00
CA ASP A 167 15.29 13.54 11.38
C ASP A 167 16.43 13.47 12.41
N GLN A 168 17.66 13.49 11.91
CA GLN A 168 18.89 13.52 12.73
C GLN A 168 19.04 14.76 13.63
N THR A 169 18.24 15.80 13.43
CA THR A 169 18.19 17.01 14.27
C THR A 169 17.07 16.95 15.32
N GLY A 170 16.28 15.87 15.32
CA GLY A 170 15.11 15.66 16.16
C GLY A 170 13.87 16.46 15.73
N ARG A 171 13.82 16.91 14.46
CA ARG A 171 12.64 17.55 13.88
C ARG A 171 11.71 16.52 13.26
N LEU A 172 10.41 16.77 13.35
CA LEU A 172 9.38 15.93 12.76
C LEU A 172 9.46 15.95 11.23
N LEU A 173 9.59 14.78 10.63
CA LEU A 173 9.52 14.55 9.18
C LEU A 173 8.15 14.03 8.76
N ARG A 174 7.63 13.03 9.49
CA ARG A 174 6.34 12.40 9.19
C ARG A 174 5.59 12.08 10.47
N VAL A 175 4.27 12.05 10.34
CA VAL A 175 3.32 11.73 11.40
C VAL A 175 2.23 10.84 10.80
N SER A 176 1.81 9.81 11.53
CA SER A 176 0.60 9.04 11.19
C SER A 176 -0.65 9.76 11.68
N ASP A 177 -1.80 9.51 11.05
CA ASP A 177 -3.08 10.13 11.41
C ASP A 177 -3.40 9.98 12.91
N ARG A 178 -3.08 8.80 13.47
CA ARG A 178 -3.31 8.54 14.89
C ARG A 178 -2.43 9.40 15.79
N ALA A 179 -1.15 9.56 15.45
CA ALA A 179 -0.24 10.42 16.20
C ALA A 179 -0.60 11.90 16.03
N ASP A 180 -1.07 12.31 14.84
CA ASP A 180 -1.53 13.67 14.60
C ASP A 180 -2.74 14.01 15.49
N ALA A 181 -3.71 13.11 15.57
CA ALA A 181 -4.86 13.25 16.47
C ALA A 181 -4.43 13.33 17.96
N MET A 182 -3.41 12.56 18.39
CA MET A 182 -2.87 12.64 19.75
C MET A 182 -2.17 13.98 20.01
N LEU A 183 -1.43 14.51 19.04
CA LEU A 183 -0.77 15.82 19.15
C LEU A 183 -1.80 16.96 19.14
N ALA A 184 -2.86 16.85 18.35
CA ALA A 184 -3.95 17.82 18.28
C ALA A 184 -4.72 17.91 19.62
N ALA A 185 -4.89 16.78 20.32
CA ALA A 185 -5.51 16.73 21.64
C ALA A 185 -4.70 17.48 22.72
N ARG A 186 -3.38 17.67 22.52
CA ARG A 186 -2.47 18.37 23.45
C ARG A 186 -2.50 17.85 24.89
N ASP A 187 -2.83 16.57 25.04
CA ASP A 187 -3.03 15.88 26.31
C ASP A 187 -1.83 15.00 26.66
N GLY A 188 -0.69 15.65 26.94
CA GLY A 188 0.56 15.00 27.32
C GLY A 188 1.71 15.22 26.33
N LEU A 189 1.42 15.33 25.04
CA LEU A 189 2.40 15.62 23.97
C LEU A 189 2.02 16.87 23.18
N ASN A 190 3.03 17.62 22.75
CA ASN A 190 2.88 18.79 21.87
C ASN A 190 4.03 18.87 20.86
N LEU A 191 3.80 19.62 19.78
CA LEU A 191 4.83 19.96 18.81
C LEU A 191 5.18 21.45 18.92
N THR A 192 6.44 21.77 19.25
CA THR A 192 6.91 23.16 19.38
C THR A 192 8.15 23.38 18.52
N GLY A 193 8.09 24.30 17.55
CA GLY A 193 9.19 24.57 16.63
C GLY A 193 9.62 23.35 15.81
N GLY A 194 8.66 22.47 15.48
CA GLY A 194 8.91 21.21 14.75
C GLY A 194 9.54 20.10 15.58
N LYS A 195 9.69 20.27 16.90
CA LYS A 195 10.23 19.24 17.81
C LYS A 195 9.15 18.70 18.73
N LEU A 196 9.19 17.40 18.99
CA LEU A 196 8.30 16.76 19.96
C LEU A 196 8.66 17.20 21.38
N ARG A 197 7.63 17.55 22.16
CA ARG A 197 7.73 17.99 23.55
C ARG A 197 6.70 17.30 24.42
N ALA A 198 7.08 16.90 25.62
CA ALA A 198 6.12 16.48 26.63
C ALA A 198 5.51 17.71 27.33
N SER A 199 4.29 17.59 27.83
CA SER A 199 3.59 18.68 28.51
C SER A 199 4.16 18.99 29.89
N VAL A 200 4.73 17.98 30.57
CA VAL A 200 5.34 18.12 31.89
C VAL A 200 6.85 18.31 31.74
N ALA A 201 7.41 19.40 32.29
CA ALA A 201 8.82 19.78 32.08
C ALA A 201 9.83 18.67 32.48
N GLY A 202 9.58 17.97 33.60
CA GLY A 202 10.46 16.88 34.04
C GLY A 202 10.43 15.67 33.11
N GLU A 203 9.28 15.38 32.50
CA GLU A 203 9.14 14.31 31.51
C GLU A 203 9.67 14.74 30.14
N ASP A 204 9.57 16.02 29.80
CA ASP A 204 10.13 16.58 28.57
C ASP A 204 11.65 16.44 28.57
N LYS A 205 12.31 16.77 29.68
CA LYS A 205 13.77 16.58 29.82
C LYS A 205 14.16 15.13 29.55
N LYS A 206 13.45 14.17 30.14
CA LYS A 206 13.68 12.72 29.93
C LYS A 206 13.44 12.33 28.48
N LEU A 207 12.36 12.81 27.85
CA LEU A 207 12.07 12.57 26.44
C LEU A 207 13.21 13.08 25.54
N GLN A 208 13.70 14.30 25.78
CA GLN A 208 14.83 14.85 25.02
C GLN A 208 16.14 14.09 25.28
N GLU A 209 16.36 13.55 26.48
CA GLU A 209 17.52 12.70 26.80
C GLU A 209 17.46 11.37 26.04
N VAL A 210 16.30 10.71 26.02
CA VAL A 210 16.12 9.46 25.28
C VAL A 210 16.29 9.68 23.77
N ILE A 211 15.63 10.69 23.18
CA ILE A 211 15.76 10.98 21.75
C ILE A 211 17.23 11.26 21.38
N ARG A 212 17.94 12.05 22.19
CA ARG A 212 19.37 12.30 21.97
C ARG A 212 20.22 11.03 22.11
N GLY A 213 19.94 10.20 23.10
CA GLY A 213 20.62 8.92 23.29
C GLY A 213 20.51 8.03 22.05
N VAL A 214 19.29 7.87 21.52
CA VAL A 214 19.02 7.08 20.31
C VAL A 214 19.69 7.68 19.07
N LEU A 215 19.67 9.00 18.91
CA LEU A 215 20.35 9.69 17.80
C LEU A 215 21.88 9.53 17.85
N SER A 216 22.46 9.51 19.06
CA SER A 216 23.91 9.40 19.27
C SER A 216 24.45 7.97 19.22
N ALA A 217 23.58 6.97 19.20
CA ALA A 217 23.98 5.57 19.14
C ALA A 217 24.64 5.21 17.81
N ARG A 218 25.66 4.35 17.85
CA ARG A 218 26.33 3.82 16.65
C ARG A 218 25.47 2.77 15.95
N ASP A 219 25.67 2.62 14.64
CA ASP A 219 25.00 1.60 13.84
C ASP A 219 25.20 0.20 14.44
N GLY A 220 24.09 -0.56 14.54
CA GLY A 220 24.08 -1.92 15.09
C GLY A 220 24.00 -2.01 16.63
N ALA A 221 24.03 -0.90 17.35
CA ALA A 221 23.68 -0.87 18.78
C ALA A 221 22.17 -0.65 18.93
N ALA A 222 21.46 -1.58 19.59
CA ALA A 222 20.04 -1.44 19.89
C ALA A 222 19.80 -0.32 20.91
N ALA A 223 19.77 0.93 20.44
CA ALA A 223 19.34 2.07 21.23
C ALA A 223 17.84 2.24 21.06
N ASP A 224 17.10 1.44 21.82
CA ASP A 224 15.67 1.63 22.05
C ASP A 224 15.47 2.31 23.41
N GLY A 225 14.51 3.22 23.49
CA GLY A 225 14.15 3.91 24.72
C GLY A 225 12.65 3.86 24.99
N GLY A 226 12.27 3.51 26.21
CA GLY A 226 10.87 3.51 26.65
C GLY A 226 10.58 4.68 27.59
N LEU A 227 9.45 5.37 27.40
CA LEU A 227 8.96 6.38 28.33
C LEU A 227 7.48 6.19 28.64
N SER A 228 7.05 6.71 29.77
CA SER A 228 5.65 6.84 30.13
C SER A 228 5.38 8.31 30.48
N LEU A 229 4.45 8.93 29.76
CA LEU A 229 4.12 10.35 29.88
C LEU A 229 2.77 10.55 30.56
N SER A 230 2.71 11.55 31.42
CA SER A 230 1.50 11.93 32.14
C SER A 230 0.60 12.78 31.25
N LYS A 231 -0.71 12.49 31.28
CA LYS A 231 -1.74 13.25 30.56
C LYS A 231 -2.26 14.39 31.44
N LYS A 232 -2.61 15.53 30.83
CA LYS A 232 -3.20 16.68 31.55
C LYS A 232 -4.59 16.36 32.07
N SER A 233 -5.32 15.51 31.36
CA SER A 233 -6.63 14.98 31.78
C SER A 233 -6.57 14.14 33.06
N GLY A 234 -5.38 13.75 33.52
CA GLY A 234 -5.20 12.94 34.73
C GLY A 234 -5.57 11.47 34.56
N THR A 235 -5.81 11.02 33.33
CA THR A 235 -6.09 9.61 33.03
C THR A 235 -4.82 8.77 32.99
N ARG A 236 -4.90 7.51 32.51
CA ARG A 236 -3.74 6.59 32.52
C ARG A 236 -2.62 7.16 31.66
N LYS A 237 -1.37 6.91 32.08
CA LYS A 237 -0.19 7.41 31.36
C LYS A 237 -0.11 6.83 29.94
N MET A 238 0.38 7.63 29.01
CA MET A 238 0.67 7.23 27.64
C MET A 238 2.06 6.60 27.56
N GLY A 239 2.21 5.50 26.83
CA GLY A 239 3.48 4.82 26.60
C GLY A 239 4.13 5.25 25.30
N LEU A 240 5.45 5.49 25.33
CA LEU A 240 6.26 5.85 24.17
C LEU A 240 7.42 4.87 24.02
N ILE A 241 7.68 4.44 22.79
CA ILE A 241 8.88 3.71 22.40
C ILE A 241 9.61 4.52 21.34
N VAL A 242 10.87 4.85 21.60
CA VAL A 242 11.76 5.58 20.70
C VAL A 242 12.77 4.59 20.16
N ARG A 243 12.84 4.43 18.84
CA ARG A 243 13.73 3.49 18.16
C ARG A 243 14.51 4.18 17.07
N ARG A 244 15.77 3.80 16.90
CA ARG A 244 16.60 4.24 15.78
C ARG A 244 16.11 3.61 14.47
N ILE A 245 16.10 4.39 13.40
CA ILE A 245 15.93 3.85 12.06
C ILE A 245 17.32 3.63 11.49
N ASP A 246 17.74 2.37 11.40
CA ASP A 246 19.04 2.04 10.80
C ASP A 246 18.99 2.27 9.29
N GLY A 247 20.08 2.84 8.78
CA GLY A 247 20.30 3.01 7.36
C GLY A 247 21.08 1.85 6.76
N ASP A 248 21.15 1.84 5.44
CA ASP A 248 22.00 0.96 4.62
C ASP A 248 23.49 1.39 4.61
N GLY A 249 23.92 2.19 5.58
CA GLY A 249 25.29 2.72 5.66
C GLY A 249 25.57 3.92 4.75
N THR A 250 24.58 4.42 4.01
CA THR A 250 24.74 5.65 3.21
C THR A 250 24.77 6.90 4.10
N PRO A 251 25.66 7.88 3.85
CA PRO A 251 25.68 9.13 4.61
C PRO A 251 24.37 9.91 4.41
N ARG A 252 23.61 10.09 5.49
CA ARG A 252 22.30 10.78 5.47
C ARG A 252 22.38 12.20 6.04
N GLY A 253 21.77 13.14 5.32
CA GLY A 253 21.73 14.57 5.65
C GLY A 253 20.44 14.98 6.37
N ALA A 254 20.31 16.26 6.71
CA ALA A 254 19.06 16.80 7.24
C ALA A 254 17.89 16.50 6.28
N GLY A 255 16.74 16.09 6.81
CA GLY A 255 15.59 15.63 6.01
C GLY A 255 15.44 14.11 5.88
N TRP A 256 16.43 13.32 6.33
CA TRP A 256 16.36 11.85 6.30
C TRP A 256 15.82 11.25 7.61
N PRO A 257 15.01 10.18 7.55
CA PRO A 257 14.53 9.46 8.73
C PRO A 257 15.68 8.93 9.60
N ALA A 258 15.69 9.27 10.89
CA ALA A 258 16.70 8.81 11.84
C ALA A 258 16.09 8.13 13.08
N VAL A 259 14.89 8.54 13.50
CA VAL A 259 14.22 8.00 14.70
C VAL A 259 12.74 7.79 14.40
N ALA A 260 12.23 6.63 14.81
CA ALA A 260 10.81 6.33 14.88
C ALA A 260 10.34 6.40 16.34
N ILE A 261 9.24 7.09 16.60
CA ILE A 261 8.58 7.12 17.91
C ILE A 261 7.20 6.49 17.76
N TYR A 262 6.98 5.42 18.50
CA TYR A 262 5.70 4.75 18.62
C TYR A 262 5.01 5.22 19.89
N ILE A 263 3.73 5.58 19.78
CA ILE A 263 2.92 6.13 20.85
C ILE A 263 1.70 5.24 21.04
N ARG A 264 1.42 4.86 22.29
CA ARG A 264 0.19 4.15 22.64
C ARG A 264 -0.45 4.77 23.87
N ASP A 265 -1.72 5.15 23.73
CA ASP A 265 -2.52 5.62 24.85
C ASP A 265 -3.20 4.43 25.52
N ALA A 266 -3.00 4.26 26.82
CA ALA A 266 -3.55 3.14 27.59
C ALA A 266 -5.07 3.23 27.77
N ASP A 267 -5.66 4.41 27.56
CA ASP A 267 -7.12 4.60 27.61
C ASP A 267 -7.81 4.28 26.28
N MET A 268 -7.04 4.04 25.22
CA MET A 268 -7.57 3.74 23.89
C MET A 268 -7.51 2.24 23.65
N SER A 269 -8.69 1.61 23.55
CA SER A 269 -8.80 0.22 23.10
C SER A 269 -8.59 0.14 21.59
N PRO A 270 -7.99 -0.94 21.08
CA PRO A 270 -8.06 -1.28 19.66
C PRO A 270 -9.51 -1.21 19.17
N ASP A 271 -9.70 -0.76 17.94
CA ASP A 271 -11.05 -0.73 17.37
C ASP A 271 -11.47 -2.15 16.97
N LEU A 272 -12.10 -2.84 17.91
CA LEU A 272 -12.56 -4.21 17.72
C LEU A 272 -13.88 -4.18 16.96
N GLU A 273 -13.82 -4.55 15.69
CA GLU A 273 -15.00 -4.64 14.83
C GLU A 273 -15.91 -5.78 15.30
N ALA A 274 -17.13 -5.42 15.72
CA ALA A 274 -18.06 -6.38 16.33
C ALA A 274 -18.44 -7.51 15.37
N GLU A 275 -18.53 -7.24 14.06
CA GLU A 275 -18.84 -8.25 13.06
C GLU A 275 -17.69 -9.26 12.87
N MET A 276 -16.45 -8.77 12.86
CA MET A 276 -15.27 -9.63 12.79
C MET A 276 -15.16 -10.54 14.02
N MET A 277 -15.47 -10.01 15.20
CA MET A 277 -15.49 -10.78 16.45
C MET A 277 -16.56 -11.88 16.42
N ARG A 278 -17.71 -11.64 15.76
CA ARG A 278 -18.74 -12.67 15.56
C ARG A 278 -18.26 -13.78 14.63
N GLN A 279 -17.62 -13.41 13.52
CA GLN A 279 -17.17 -14.37 12.51
C GLN A 279 -15.99 -15.22 12.99
N ILE A 280 -15.03 -14.63 13.71
CA ILE A 280 -13.83 -15.34 14.16
C ILE A 280 -14.10 -16.26 15.36
N PHE A 281 -15.07 -15.92 16.21
CA PHE A 281 -15.37 -16.69 17.43
C PHE A 281 -16.78 -17.32 17.44
N ASP A 282 -17.46 -17.35 16.29
CA ASP A 282 -18.83 -17.86 16.13
C ASP A 282 -19.85 -17.30 17.16
N LEU A 283 -19.69 -16.02 17.49
CA LEU A 283 -20.53 -15.34 18.48
C LEU A 283 -21.81 -14.78 17.85
N THR A 284 -22.88 -14.81 18.64
CA THR A 284 -24.11 -14.06 18.35
C THR A 284 -23.87 -12.55 18.56
N PRO A 285 -24.72 -11.66 18.01
CA PRO A 285 -24.60 -10.22 18.24
C PRO A 285 -24.55 -9.82 19.72
N ALA A 286 -25.38 -10.45 20.57
CA ALA A 286 -25.41 -10.18 22.00
C ALA A 286 -24.13 -10.65 22.71
N GLU A 287 -23.59 -11.81 22.33
CA GLU A 287 -22.33 -12.33 22.86
C GLU A 287 -21.14 -11.46 22.46
N ALA A 288 -21.06 -11.03 21.20
CA ALA A 288 -20.01 -10.12 20.74
C ALA A 288 -20.06 -8.76 21.46
N ALA A 289 -21.26 -8.24 21.72
CA ALA A 289 -21.43 -7.02 22.50
C ALA A 289 -20.91 -7.17 23.94
N VAL A 290 -21.20 -8.30 24.60
CA VAL A 290 -20.65 -8.61 25.93
C VAL A 290 -19.13 -8.77 25.87
N ALA A 291 -18.61 -9.56 24.91
CA ALA A 291 -17.18 -9.81 24.76
C ALA A 291 -16.38 -8.52 24.56
N ARG A 292 -16.85 -7.61 23.69
CA ARG A 292 -16.23 -6.30 23.43
C ARG A 292 -16.07 -5.45 24.68
N ARG A 293 -17.14 -5.32 25.49
CA ARG A 293 -17.09 -4.54 26.73
C ARG A 293 -16.14 -5.15 27.76
N LEU A 294 -16.11 -6.48 27.85
CA LEU A 294 -15.16 -7.16 28.74
C LEU A 294 -13.70 -7.00 28.26
N THR A 295 -13.46 -6.93 26.94
CA THR A 295 -12.13 -6.64 26.37
C THR A 295 -11.70 -5.19 26.56
N ASP A 296 -12.66 -4.25 26.63
CA ASP A 296 -12.41 -2.86 27.04
C ASP A 296 -12.07 -2.72 28.54
N GLY A 297 -12.13 -3.83 29.28
CA GLY A 297 -11.78 -3.88 30.70
C GLY A 297 -12.94 -3.58 31.64
N LEU A 298 -14.19 -3.51 31.15
CA LEU A 298 -15.35 -3.38 32.03
C LEU A 298 -15.55 -4.65 32.86
N SER A 299 -16.08 -4.49 34.07
CA SER A 299 -16.56 -5.62 34.85
C SER A 299 -17.82 -6.22 34.22
N LEU A 300 -18.18 -7.44 34.62
CA LEU A 300 -19.43 -8.06 34.16
C LEU A 300 -20.67 -7.28 34.64
N GLU A 301 -20.57 -6.59 35.77
CA GLU A 301 -21.64 -5.73 36.29
C GLU A 301 -21.80 -4.47 35.43
N ASP A 302 -20.69 -3.78 35.16
CA ASP A 302 -20.70 -2.59 34.30
C ASP A 302 -21.12 -2.94 32.88
N THR A 303 -20.73 -4.11 32.39
CA THR A 303 -21.16 -4.62 31.08
C THR A 303 -22.67 -4.86 31.04
N ALA A 304 -23.24 -5.45 32.10
CA ALA A 304 -24.68 -5.68 32.19
C ALA A 304 -25.45 -4.35 32.22
N ALA A 305 -24.97 -3.38 33.00
CA ALA A 305 -25.55 -2.04 33.05
C ALA A 305 -25.42 -1.30 31.71
N ALA A 306 -24.25 -1.35 31.07
CA ALA A 306 -23.99 -0.68 29.79
C ALA A 306 -24.80 -1.25 28.61
N LEU A 307 -25.22 -2.51 28.70
CA LEU A 307 -26.03 -3.19 27.69
C LEU A 307 -27.53 -3.25 28.06
N ASP A 308 -27.93 -2.66 29.19
CA ASP A 308 -29.29 -2.71 29.73
C ASP A 308 -29.86 -4.14 29.85
N ILE A 309 -29.04 -5.07 30.36
CA ILE A 309 -29.42 -6.46 30.60
C ILE A 309 -29.24 -6.87 32.06
N SER A 310 -29.95 -7.91 32.49
CA SER A 310 -29.76 -8.46 33.83
C SER A 310 -28.36 -9.07 33.99
N ARG A 311 -27.82 -9.01 35.22
CA ARG A 311 -26.55 -9.67 35.57
C ARG A 311 -26.55 -11.17 35.28
N ASN A 312 -27.72 -11.82 35.41
CA ASN A 312 -27.90 -13.24 35.09
C ASN A 312 -27.82 -13.49 33.58
N THR A 313 -28.40 -12.60 32.77
CA THR A 313 -28.31 -12.63 31.30
C THR A 313 -26.86 -12.45 30.84
N ALA A 314 -26.14 -11.48 31.40
CA ALA A 314 -24.71 -11.27 31.11
C ALA A 314 -23.86 -12.50 31.48
N ARG A 315 -24.15 -13.15 32.62
CA ARG A 315 -23.50 -14.43 33.00
C ARG A 315 -23.83 -15.58 32.04
N ALA A 316 -25.06 -15.64 31.53
CA ALA A 316 -25.44 -16.65 30.54
C ALA A 316 -24.68 -16.47 29.22
N HIS A 317 -24.61 -15.24 28.71
CA HIS A 317 -23.80 -14.91 27.53
C HIS A 317 -22.31 -15.25 27.75
N LEU A 318 -21.75 -14.89 28.90
CA LEU A 318 -20.35 -15.21 29.22
C LEU A 318 -20.05 -16.71 29.21
N ARG A 319 -20.96 -17.53 29.76
CA ARG A 319 -20.83 -19.01 29.72
C ARG A 319 -20.89 -19.54 28.30
N SER A 320 -21.79 -18.99 27.46
CA SER A 320 -21.89 -19.38 26.06
C SER A 320 -20.61 -19.02 25.28
N ILE A 321 -20.07 -17.81 25.48
CA ILE A 321 -18.80 -17.37 24.92
C ILE A 321 -17.68 -18.34 25.32
N PHE A 322 -17.58 -18.71 26.60
CA PHE A 322 -16.58 -19.67 27.07
C PHE A 322 -16.68 -21.03 26.38
N SER A 323 -17.92 -21.53 26.22
CA SER A 323 -18.17 -22.79 25.52
C SER A 323 -17.75 -22.74 24.05
N LYS A 324 -18.05 -21.64 23.35
CA LYS A 324 -17.75 -21.46 21.92
C LYS A 324 -16.27 -21.21 21.65
N SER A 325 -15.61 -20.46 22.54
CA SER A 325 -14.20 -20.07 22.37
C SER A 325 -13.21 -21.05 22.99
N GLY A 326 -13.68 -22.12 23.66
CA GLY A 326 -12.84 -23.12 24.30
C GLY A 326 -12.07 -22.64 25.54
N ILE A 327 -12.49 -21.52 26.13
CA ILE A 327 -11.82 -20.87 27.27
C ILE A 327 -12.60 -21.06 28.57
N ARG A 328 -11.97 -20.80 29.72
CA ARG A 328 -12.61 -20.98 31.04
C ARG A 328 -12.63 -19.73 31.91
N ARG A 329 -11.89 -18.68 31.53
CA ARG A 329 -11.74 -17.46 32.35
C ARG A 329 -11.93 -16.21 31.49
N GLN A 330 -12.47 -15.16 32.10
CA GLN A 330 -12.61 -13.86 31.44
C GLN A 330 -11.25 -13.30 30.97
N THR A 331 -10.19 -13.48 31.75
CA THR A 331 -8.84 -13.06 31.37
C THR A 331 -8.28 -13.83 30.17
N GLU A 332 -8.74 -15.07 29.94
CA GLU A 332 -8.42 -15.84 28.74
C GLU A 332 -9.14 -15.28 27.52
N LEU A 333 -10.39 -14.79 27.66
CA LEU A 333 -11.11 -14.11 26.59
C LEU A 333 -10.35 -12.85 26.13
N VAL A 334 -9.92 -12.02 27.09
CA VAL A 334 -9.17 -10.80 26.77
C VAL A 334 -7.87 -11.14 26.03
N ARG A 335 -7.13 -12.14 26.50
CA ARG A 335 -5.91 -12.61 25.82
C ARG A 335 -6.19 -13.19 24.44
N LEU A 336 -7.26 -13.98 24.29
CA LEU A 336 -7.65 -14.58 23.02
C LEU A 336 -7.93 -13.49 21.99
N VAL A 337 -8.72 -12.48 22.35
CA VAL A 337 -9.05 -11.36 21.45
C VAL A 337 -7.80 -10.57 21.07
N LEU A 338 -6.98 -10.18 22.05
CA LEU A 338 -5.78 -9.37 21.81
C LEU A 338 -4.71 -10.09 20.95
N ASN A 339 -4.72 -11.42 20.92
CA ASN A 339 -3.81 -12.24 20.11
C ASN A 339 -4.45 -12.78 18.83
N SER A 340 -5.71 -12.42 18.54
CA SER A 340 -6.44 -12.88 17.36
C SER A 340 -6.37 -11.86 16.22
N ALA A 341 -6.72 -12.30 15.01
CA ALA A 341 -6.81 -11.42 13.84
C ALA A 341 -7.92 -10.36 13.95
N VAL A 342 -8.82 -10.43 14.94
CA VAL A 342 -9.87 -9.41 15.16
C VAL A 342 -9.28 -8.03 15.48
N ILE A 343 -8.04 -7.97 15.96
CA ILE A 343 -7.35 -6.71 16.28
C ILE A 343 -6.70 -6.04 15.05
N LEU A 344 -6.64 -6.76 13.91
CA LEU A 344 -6.03 -6.34 12.65
C LEU A 344 -7.08 -5.86 11.66
#